data_AF-A0A969WBG7-F1
#
_entry.id   AF-A0A969WBG7-F1
#
_cell.length_a   1.000
_cell.length_b   1.000
_cell.length_c   1.000
_cell.angle_alpha   90.00
_cell.angle_beta   90.00
_cell.angle_gamma   90.00
#
_symmetry.space_group_name_H-M   'P 1'
#
loop_
_entity.id
_entity.type
_entity.pdbx_description
1 polymer ?
#
loop_
_entity_poly.entity_id
_entity_poly.type
_entity_poly.pdbx_seq_one_letter_code
_entity_poly.pdbx_strand_id
1 'polypeptide(L)' 'MFTAKRPVVITALKSKAHVLRRVASEHNLSYEERSVPGENDLVKFFFEELDAEKTKAFVFDVPREVYAFRGVM' A
#
# COMPACT_ATOMS: atom_id res chain seq x y z
N MET A 1 14.48 -3.02 20.92
CA MET A 1 13.13 -2.51 20.59
C MET A 1 12.55 -3.44 19.54
N PHE A 2 11.50 -4.21 19.88
CA PHE A 2 10.83 -5.06 18.90
C PHE A 2 9.82 -4.18 18.16
N THR A 3 10.15 -3.80 16.93
CA THR A 3 9.20 -3.11 16.05
C THR A 3 8.11 -4.12 15.72
N ALA A 4 6.89 -3.87 16.21
CA ALA A 4 5.76 -4.75 15.93
C ALA A 4 5.48 -4.69 14.42
N LYS A 5 5.72 -5.80 13.71
CA LYS A 5 5.33 -5.94 12.32
C LYS A 5 3.81 -6.02 12.24
N ARG A 6 3.22 -5.24 11.34
CA ARG A 6 1.77 -5.25 11.13
C ARG A 6 1.48 -5.40 9.65
N PRO A 7 0.41 -6.13 9.29
CA PRO A 7 -0.07 -6.13 7.92
C PRO A 7 -0.51 -4.71 7.56
N VAL A 8 -0.12 -4.25 6.38
CA VAL A 8 -0.48 -2.91 5.89
C VAL A 8 -1.40 -3.07 4.70
N VAL A 9 -2.54 -2.37 4.72
CA VAL A 9 -3.49 -2.37 3.62
C VAL A 9 -3.55 -0.96 3.04
N ILE A 10 -3.28 -0.84 1.74
CA ILE A 10 -3.39 0.44 1.02
C ILE A 10 -4.47 0.32 -0.04
N THR A 11 -5.41 1.27 -0.05
CA THR A 11 -6.39 1.40 -1.13
C THR A 11 -5.96 2.52 -2.07
N ALA A 12 -5.71 2.17 -3.32
CA ALA A 12 -5.29 3.10 -4.37
C ALA A 12 -6.34 3.19 -5.48
N LEU A 13 -6.30 4.31 -6.22
CA LEU A 13 -7.05 4.43 -7.48
C LEU A 13 -6.47 3.47 -8.51
N LYS A 14 -7.32 2.72 -9.21
CA LYS A 14 -6.95 1.76 -10.26
C LYS A 14 -6.13 2.43 -11.37
N SER A 15 -6.46 3.66 -11.74
CA SER A 15 -5.71 4.46 -12.70
C SER A 15 -4.27 4.75 -12.27
N LYS A 16 -3.99 4.75 -10.96
CA LYS A 16 -2.69 5.06 -10.35
C LYS A 16 -2.05 3.89 -9.60
N ALA A 17 -2.68 2.72 -9.64
CA ALA A 17 -2.22 1.48 -9.04
C ALA A 17 -0.79 1.11 -9.48
N HIS A 18 -0.45 1.40 -10.74
CA HIS A 18 0.87 1.19 -11.30
C HIS A 18 2.00 1.92 -10.53
N VAL A 19 1.71 3.08 -9.94
CA VAL A 19 2.66 3.82 -9.10
C VAL A 19 2.93 3.04 -7.82
N LEU A 20 1.88 2.53 -7.17
CA LEU A 20 2.03 1.75 -5.95
C LEU A 20 2.83 0.46 -6.20
N ARG A 21 2.58 -0.21 -7.33
CA ARG A 21 3.35 -1.40 -7.75
C ARG A 21 4.82 -1.08 -7.96
N ARG A 22 5.15 0.07 -8.58
CA ARG A 22 6.54 0.51 -8.76
C ARG A 22 7.21 0.77 -7.41
N VAL A 23 6.61 1.57 -6.53
CA VAL A 23 7.19 1.88 -5.21
C VAL A 23 7.34 0.60 -4.37
N ALA A 24 6.37 -0.31 -4.42
CA ALA A 24 6.47 -1.60 -3.75
C ALA A 24 7.65 -2.44 -4.26
N SER A 25 7.87 -2.45 -5.57
CA SER A 25 9.01 -3.12 -6.18
C SER A 25 10.35 -2.47 -5.80
N GLU A 26 10.42 -1.14 -5.70
CA GLU A 26 11.62 -0.42 -5.26
C GLU A 26 12.00 -0.76 -3.82
N HIS A 27 10.98 -0.90 -2.97
CA HIS A 27 11.14 -1.31 -1.56
C HIS A 27 11.25 -2.84 -1.37
N ASN A 28 11.25 -3.63 -2.45
CA ASN A 28 11.26 -5.10 -2.42
C ASN A 28 10.16 -5.69 -1.52
N LEU A 29 8.95 -5.12 -1.59
CA LEU A 29 7.80 -5.53 -0.80
C LEU A 29 6.91 -6.46 -1.61
N SER A 30 6.60 -7.62 -1.03
CA SER A 30 5.56 -8.51 -1.52
C SER A 30 4.19 -7.96 -1.17
N TYR A 31 3.25 -8.05 -2.10
CA TYR A 31 1.87 -7.64 -1.88
C TYR A 31 0.89 -8.52 -2.65
N GLU A 32 -0.32 -8.61 -2.11
CA GLU A 32 -1.47 -9.17 -2.80
C GLU A 32 -2.37 -8.03 -3.29
N GLU A 33 -2.81 -8.10 -4.55
CA GLU A 33 -3.72 -7.12 -5.14
C GLU A 33 -5.13 -7.69 -5.22
N ARG A 34 -6.13 -6.96 -4.70
CA ARG A 34 -7.55 -7.28 -4.87
C ARG A 34 -8.35 -6.06 -5.32
N SER A 35 -9.22 -6.26 -6.31
CA SER A 35 -10.20 -5.24 -6.69
C SER A 35 -11.26 -5.07 -5.60
N VAL A 36 -11.75 -3.85 -5.37
CA VAL A 36 -12.80 -3.60 -4.37
C VAL A 36 -14.17 -3.88 -5.01
N PRO A 37 -14.94 -4.86 -4.50
CA PRO A 37 -16.26 -5.16 -5.06
C PRO A 37 -17.19 -3.95 -4.87
N GLY A 38 -17.83 -3.50 -5.95
CA GLY A 38 -18.70 -2.32 -5.96
C GLY A 38 -18.01 -1.01 -6.33
N GLU A 39 -16.67 -0.95 -6.30
CA GLU A 39 -15.89 0.26 -6.65
C GLU A 39 -14.90 -0.07 -7.78
N ASN A 40 -15.32 0.14 -9.03
CA ASN A 40 -14.52 -0.21 -10.22
C ASN A 40 -13.21 0.57 -10.35
N ASP A 41 -13.13 1.72 -9.69
CA ASP A 41 -11.97 2.61 -9.72
C ASP A 41 -10.98 2.36 -8.58
N LEU A 42 -11.24 1.39 -7.70
CA LEU A 42 -10.40 1.12 -6.53
C LEU A 42 -9.75 -0.26 -6.53
N VAL A 43 -8.54 -0.30 -6.00
CA VAL A 43 -7.79 -1.53 -5.77
C VAL A 43 -7.12 -1.49 -4.41
N LYS A 44 -7.16 -2.62 -3.71
CA LYS A 44 -6.51 -2.84 -2.42
C LYS A 44 -5.23 -3.63 -2.61
N PHE A 45 -4.20 -3.16 -1.93
CA PHE A 45 -2.90 -3.80 -1.85
C PHE A 45 -2.66 -4.23 -0.41
N PHE A 46 -2.43 -5.52 -0.22
CA PHE A 46 -2.17 -6.14 1.08
C PHE A 46 -0.69 -6.46 1.16
N PHE A 47 0.04 -5.75 2.03
CA PHE A 47 1.45 -5.96 2.26
C PHE A 47 1.64 -6.83 3.51
N GLU A 48 2.45 -7.87 3.38
CA GLU A 48 2.81 -8.73 4.51
C GLU A 48 3.70 -7.97 5.49
N GLU A 49 3.37 -8.06 6.78
CA GLU A 49 4.19 -7.73 7.95
C GLU A 49 5.32 -6.70 7.72
N LEU A 50 4.94 -5.41 7.61
CA LEU A 50 5.90 -4.32 7.52
C LEU A 50 6.27 -3.82 8.92
N ASP A 51 7.57 -3.59 9.14
CA ASP A 51 8.06 -2.84 10.29
C ASP A 51 7.62 -1.37 10.19
N ALA A 52 7.37 -0.71 11.33
CA ALA A 52 6.88 0.68 11.36
C ALA A 52 7.77 1.66 10.57
N GLU A 53 9.08 1.46 10.56
CA GLU A 53 10.02 2.27 9.79
C GLU A 53 9.86 2.06 8.28
N LYS A 54 9.72 0.81 7.84
CA LYS A 54 9.46 0.48 6.43
C LYS A 54 8.09 0.96 5.98
N THR A 55 7.06 0.78 6.80
CA THR A 55 5.72 1.33 6.53
C THR A 55 5.77 2.83 6.34
N LYS A 56 6.51 3.53 7.21
CA LYS A 56 6.65 4.98 7.11
C LYS A 56 7.39 5.38 5.83
N ALA A 57 8.55 4.78 5.54
CA ALA A 57 9.29 5.06 4.31
C ALA A 57 8.43 4.82 3.07
N PHE A 58 7.80 3.65 2.98
CA PHE A 58 6.92 3.28 1.88
C PHE A 58 5.75 4.25 1.70
N VAL A 59 5.04 4.60 2.78
CA VAL A 59 3.90 5.54 2.74
C VAL A 59 4.33 6.97 2.39
N PHE A 60 5.58 7.34 2.68
CA PHE A 60 6.14 8.64 2.30
C PHE A 60 6.56 8.69 0.83
N ASP A 61 7.06 7.59 0.27
CA ASP A 61 7.44 7.49 -1.15
C ASP A 61 6.22 7.39 -2.07
N VAL A 62 5.09 6.86 -1.59
CA VAL A 62 3.85 6.81 -2.38
C VAL A 62 3.26 8.23 -2.51
N PRO A 63 3.08 8.73 -3.75
CA PRO A 63 2.47 10.04 -3.96
C PRO A 63 1.05 10.09 -3.39
N ARG A 64 0.72 11.19 -2.70
CA ARG A 64 -0.61 11.38 -2.06
C ARG A 64 -1.78 11.18 -3.02
N GLU A 65 -1.56 11.50 -4.28
CA GLU A 65 -2.52 11.40 -5.37
C GLU A 65 -2.86 9.96 -5.79
N VAL A 66 -2.09 8.96 -5.34
CA VAL A 66 -2.34 7.52 -5.55
C VAL A 66 -3.38 7.01 -4.54
N TYR A 67 -3.42 7.61 -3.34
CA TYR A 67 -4.35 7.21 -2.29
C TYR A 67 -5.76 7.67 -2.63
N ALA A 68 -6.67 6.72 -2.81
CA ALA A 68 -8.10 7.00 -2.79
C ALA A 68 -8.63 7.12 -1.34
N PHE A 69 -8.07 6.32 -0.43
CA PHE A 69 -8.41 6.33 0.99
C PHE A 69 -7.19 5.93 1.83
N ARG A 70 -6.76 6.80 2.76
CA ARG A 70 -5.64 6.54 3.68
C ARG A 70 -6.17 6.03 5.02
N GLY A 71 -6.43 4.73 5.11
CA GLY A 71 -6.73 4.06 6.38
C GLY A 71 -5.49 3.35 6.91
N VAL A 72 -4.94 3.81 8.04
CA VAL A 72 -3.94 3.06 8.80
C VAL A 72 -4.71 2.40 9.95
N MET A 73 -4.81 1.06 9.95
CA MET A 73 -5.30 0.28 11.10
C MET A 73 -4.12 -0.26 11.90
#